data_AF-A0A2H0V7X2-F1
#
_entry.id   AF-A0A2H0V7X2-F1
#
_cell.length_a   1.000
_cell.length_b   1.000
_cell.length_c   1.000
_cell.angle_alpha   90.00
_cell.angle_beta   90.00
_cell.angle_gamma   90.00
#
_symmetry.space_group_name_H-M   'P 1'
#
loop_
_entity.id
_entity.type
_entity.pdbx_description
1 polymer ?
#
loop_
_entity_poly.entity_id
_entity_poly.type
_entity_poly.pdbx_seq_one_letter_code
_entity_poly.pdbx_strand_id
1 'polypeptide(L)'
;IKAVIYAGKNVELIESQKNLIENLRTNTEINIKEKGEAMKLSAYAVINNIEIYIPLEGLVDVKQESDRLQKRAIELKRLSDGLDKKLSNTEFVRHAPKEIVEAEIKKQEDYKSELKKIKEQIKHLK
;
A
#
# COMPACT_ATOMS: atom_id res chain seq x y z
N ILE A 1 -15.14 -5.97 9.38
CA ILE A 1 -13.91 -6.67 9.82
C ILE A 1 -14.07 -8.12 9.48
N LYS A 2 -13.11 -8.71 8.79
CA LYS A 2 -13.08 -10.16 8.59
C LYS A 2 -12.09 -10.74 9.58
N ALA A 3 -12.46 -11.77 10.31
CA ALA A 3 -11.56 -12.49 11.20
C ALA A 3 -11.63 -13.99 10.92
N VAL A 4 -10.51 -14.68 11.12
CA VAL A 4 -10.41 -16.13 11.04
C VAL A 4 -9.97 -16.63 12.40
N ILE A 5 -10.65 -17.64 12.93
CA ILE A 5 -10.39 -18.20 14.25
C ILE A 5 -10.09 -19.69 14.08
N TYR A 6 -8.91 -20.13 14.48
CA TYR A 6 -8.60 -21.56 14.64
C TYR A 6 -8.83 -21.96 16.09
N ALA A 7 -9.92 -22.68 16.36
CA ALA A 7 -10.38 -22.97 17.72
C ALA A 7 -10.15 -24.43 18.18
N GLY A 8 -9.58 -25.29 17.34
CA GLY A 8 -9.30 -26.69 17.69
C GLY A 8 -10.53 -27.42 18.23
N LYS A 9 -10.42 -27.94 19.47
CA LYS A 9 -11.52 -28.64 20.15
C LYS A 9 -12.68 -27.73 20.55
N ASN A 10 -12.49 -26.41 20.54
CA ASN A 10 -13.49 -25.44 20.97
C ASN A 10 -14.34 -24.90 19.81
N VAL A 11 -14.22 -25.45 18.60
CA VAL A 11 -14.97 -24.95 17.42
C VAL A 11 -16.48 -24.91 17.67
N GLU A 12 -17.07 -25.97 18.22
CA GLU A 12 -18.51 -26.01 18.49
C GLU A 12 -18.95 -24.91 19.46
N LEU A 13 -18.14 -24.65 20.50
CA LEU A 13 -18.40 -23.60 21.47
C LEU A 13 -18.36 -22.21 20.79
N ILE A 14 -17.31 -21.93 20.02
CA ILE A 14 -17.16 -20.62 19.38
C ILE A 14 -18.22 -20.41 18.29
N GLU A 15 -18.57 -21.46 17.53
CA GLU A 15 -19.62 -21.41 16.52
C GLU A 15 -20.99 -21.12 17.16
N SER A 16 -21.28 -21.70 18.33
CA SER A 16 -22.52 -21.41 19.08
C SER A 16 -22.65 -19.93 19.49
N GLN A 17 -21.51 -19.25 19.65
CA GLN A 17 -21.43 -17.83 20.04
C GLN A 17 -21.18 -16.90 18.85
N LYS A 18 -21.15 -17.42 17.61
CA LYS A 18 -20.79 -16.64 16.42
C LYS A 18 -21.59 -15.36 16.27
N ASN A 19 -22.92 -15.46 16.39
CA ASN A 19 -23.81 -14.31 16.28
C ASN A 19 -23.51 -13.23 17.34
N LEU A 20 -23.16 -13.63 18.57
CA LEU A 20 -22.78 -12.68 19.62
C LEU A 20 -21.52 -11.91 19.20
N ILE A 21 -20.50 -12.65 18.75
CA ILE A 21 -19.19 -12.10 18.37
C ILE A 21 -19.32 -11.16 17.16
N GLU A 22 -20.09 -11.55 16.13
CA GLU A 22 -20.35 -10.71 14.95
C GLU A 22 -21.10 -9.42 15.30
N ASN A 23 -21.95 -9.46 16.34
CA ASN A 23 -22.71 -8.30 16.82
C ASN A 23 -21.93 -7.36 17.75
N LEU A 24 -20.74 -7.73 18.24
CA LEU A 24 -19.91 -6.83 19.07
C LEU A 24 -19.47 -5.58 18.31
N ARG A 25 -19.40 -5.64 16.97
CA ARG A 25 -19.07 -4.52 16.11
C ARG A 25 -19.71 -4.68 14.73
N THR A 26 -20.30 -3.60 14.22
CA THR A 26 -20.91 -3.55 12.89
C THR A 26 -19.99 -4.08 11.79
N ASN A 27 -20.55 -4.88 10.87
CA ASN A 27 -19.87 -5.49 9.73
C ASN A 27 -18.71 -6.43 10.13
N THR A 28 -18.80 -7.11 11.28
CA THR A 28 -17.84 -8.17 11.64
C THR A 28 -18.31 -9.49 11.06
N GLU A 29 -17.42 -10.17 10.36
CA GLU A 29 -17.63 -11.49 9.77
C GLU A 29 -16.53 -12.40 10.31
N ILE A 30 -16.90 -13.50 10.96
CA ILE A 30 -15.92 -14.43 11.53
C ILE A 30 -16.00 -15.80 10.84
N ASN A 31 -14.84 -16.33 10.49
CA ASN A 31 -14.68 -17.65 9.90
C ASN A 31 -13.96 -18.56 10.90
N ILE A 32 -14.67 -19.51 11.46
CA ILE A 32 -14.17 -20.40 12.51
C ILE A 32 -13.80 -21.74 11.87
N LYS A 33 -12.62 -22.25 12.22
CA LYS A 33 -12.05 -23.50 11.69
C LYS A 33 -11.36 -24.26 12.83
N GLU A 34 -11.20 -25.58 12.69
CA GLU A 34 -10.47 -26.39 13.70
C GLU A 34 -8.97 -26.10 13.68
N LYS A 35 -8.37 -26.10 12.49
CA LYS A 35 -6.98 -25.72 12.27
C LYS A 35 -6.83 -25.03 10.92
N GLY A 36 -5.70 -24.37 10.72
CA GLY A 36 -5.30 -23.88 9.41
C GLY A 36 -3.85 -23.44 9.39
N GLU A 37 -3.47 -22.78 8.31
CA GLU A 37 -2.14 -22.20 8.18
C GLU A 37 -2.12 -20.78 8.76
N ALA A 38 -0.95 -20.38 9.26
CA ALA A 38 -0.73 -19.02 9.72
C ALA A 38 -0.87 -18.04 8.55
N MET A 39 -1.71 -17.02 8.72
CA MET A 39 -1.83 -15.97 7.71
C MET A 39 -0.65 -15.00 7.78
N LYS A 40 -0.13 -14.65 6.60
CA LYS A 40 0.81 -13.54 6.43
C LYS A 40 0.02 -12.23 6.43
N LEU A 41 0.62 -11.13 6.89
CA LEU A 41 -0.01 -9.79 6.88
C LEU A 41 -1.34 -9.71 7.64
N SER A 42 -1.37 -10.21 8.87
CA SER A 42 -2.54 -10.17 9.75
C SER A 42 -2.18 -9.65 11.13
N ALA A 43 -3.11 -8.97 11.78
CA ALA A 43 -3.06 -8.86 13.24
C ALA A 43 -3.40 -10.23 13.83
N TYR A 44 -2.61 -10.68 14.80
CA TYR A 44 -2.68 -12.03 15.35
C TYR A 44 -2.71 -12.02 16.87
N ALA A 45 -3.53 -12.90 17.46
CA ALA A 45 -3.58 -13.14 18.89
C ALA A 45 -3.80 -14.62 19.18
N VAL A 46 -3.21 -15.11 20.28
CA VAL A 46 -3.42 -16.49 20.77
C VAL A 46 -3.96 -16.42 22.19
N ILE A 47 -5.06 -17.12 22.45
CA ILE A 47 -5.69 -17.21 23.76
C ILE A 47 -6.11 -18.66 23.98
N ASN A 48 -5.59 -19.32 25.02
CA ASN A 48 -5.98 -20.69 25.40
C ASN A 48 -5.99 -21.68 24.22
N ASN A 49 -4.92 -21.67 23.41
CA ASN A 49 -4.77 -22.47 22.19
C ASN A 49 -5.80 -22.18 21.07
N ILE A 50 -6.51 -21.05 21.17
CA ILE A 50 -7.31 -20.50 20.08
C ILE A 50 -6.48 -19.42 19.40
N GLU A 51 -6.36 -19.53 18.08
CA GLU A 51 -5.60 -18.59 17.27
C GLU A 51 -6.57 -17.69 16.50
N ILE A 52 -6.42 -16.37 16.66
CA ILE A 52 -7.29 -15.37 16.04
C ILE A 52 -6.44 -14.54 15.08
N TYR A 53 -6.89 -14.50 13.83
CA TYR A 53 -6.26 -13.75 12.76
C TYR A 53 -7.26 -12.73 12.22
N ILE A 54 -6.84 -11.47 12.15
CA ILE A 54 -7.56 -10.42 11.41
C ILE A 54 -6.68 -10.10 10.20
N PRO A 55 -7.04 -10.59 8.99
CA PRO A 55 -6.33 -10.23 7.77
C PRO A 55 -6.31 -8.71 7.62
N LEU A 56 -5.11 -8.14 7.47
CA LEU A 56 -4.97 -6.73 7.12
C LEU A 56 -5.13 -6.53 5.60
N GLU A 57 -5.05 -7.62 4.83
CA GLU A 57 -5.41 -7.65 3.42
C GLU A 57 -6.87 -7.20 3.23
N GLY A 58 -7.04 -6.03 2.60
CA GLY A 58 -8.35 -5.41 2.34
C GLY A 58 -8.69 -4.20 3.23
N LEU A 59 -7.92 -3.90 4.29
CA LEU A 59 -8.02 -2.62 5.01
C LEU A 59 -7.17 -1.51 4.38
N VAL A 60 -6.12 -1.90 3.67
CA VAL A 60 -5.33 -1.07 2.76
C VAL A 60 -5.11 -1.93 1.54
N ASP A 61 -5.60 -1.53 0.36
CA ASP A 61 -5.30 -2.23 -0.89
C ASP A 61 -3.85 -1.90 -1.27
N VAL A 62 -2.89 -2.45 -0.50
CA VAL A 62 -1.45 -2.19 -0.63
C VAL A 62 -0.98 -2.49 -2.04
N LYS A 63 -1.60 -3.49 -2.69
CA LYS A 63 -1.30 -3.85 -4.07
C LYS A 63 -1.81 -2.78 -5.04
N GLN A 64 -3.08 -2.37 -4.95
CA GLN A 64 -3.61 -1.29 -5.78
C GLN A 64 -2.91 0.05 -5.53
N GLU A 65 -2.58 0.37 -4.28
CA GLU A 65 -1.88 1.59 -3.92
C GLU A 65 -0.42 1.56 -4.40
N SER A 66 0.26 0.42 -4.26
CA SER A 66 1.59 0.22 -4.86
C SER A 66 1.55 0.33 -6.38
N ASP A 67 0.55 -0.27 -7.04
CA ASP A 67 0.38 -0.19 -8.50
C ASP A 67 0.08 1.25 -8.96
N ARG A 68 -0.76 1.98 -8.22
CA ARG A 68 -1.07 3.41 -8.47
C ARG A 68 0.17 4.28 -8.33
N LEU A 69 0.92 4.10 -7.24
CA LEU A 69 2.16 4.82 -6.98
C LEU A 69 3.23 4.48 -8.02
N GLN A 70 3.33 3.21 -8.45
CA GLN A 70 4.24 2.79 -9.52
C GLN A 70 3.89 3.46 -10.85
N LYS A 71 2.61 3.52 -11.24
CA LYS A 71 2.17 4.24 -12.44
C LYS A 71 2.55 5.71 -12.39
N ARG A 72 2.28 6.38 -11.27
CA ARG A 72 2.66 7.79 -11.07
C ARG A 72 4.19 7.99 -11.12
N ALA A 73 4.96 7.07 -10.54
CA ALA A 73 6.42 7.12 -10.61
C ALA A 73 6.94 6.97 -12.05
N ILE A 74 6.32 6.13 -12.87
CA ILE A 74 6.67 5.98 -14.30
C ILE A 74 6.36 7.27 -15.07
N GLU A 75 5.20 7.89 -14.85
CA GLU A 75 4.82 9.14 -15.50
C GLU A 75 5.78 10.28 -15.15
N LEU A 76 6.06 10.48 -13.85
CA LEU A 76 7.01 11.50 -13.39
C LEU A 76 8.41 11.26 -13.92
N LYS A 77 8.84 9.99 -14.01
CA LYS A 77 10.14 9.65 -14.60
C LYS A 77 10.19 10.07 -16.07
N ARG A 78 9.14 9.76 -16.84
CA ARG A 78 9.07 10.13 -18.26
C ARG A 78 9.11 11.64 -18.46
N LEU A 79 8.40 12.39 -17.61
CA LEU A 79 8.40 13.86 -17.63
C LEU A 79 9.78 14.43 -17.28
N SER A 80 10.42 13.92 -16.22
CA SER A 80 11.78 14.31 -15.82
C SER A 80 12.80 14.02 -16.92
N ASP A 81 12.76 12.82 -17.52
CA ASP A 81 13.67 12.42 -18.60
C ASP A 81 13.51 13.31 -19.85
N GLY A 82 12.27 13.74 -20.14
CA GLY A 82 11.99 14.70 -21.20
C GLY A 82 12.61 16.08 -20.94
N LEU A 83 12.51 16.57 -19.69
CA LEU A 83 13.14 17.82 -19.28
C LEU A 83 14.67 17.72 -19.25
N ASP A 84 15.24 16.61 -18.76
CA ASP A 84 16.69 16.35 -18.78
C ASP A 84 17.24 16.42 -20.22
N LYS A 85 16.54 15.84 -21.20
CA LYS A 85 16.93 15.94 -22.62
C LYS A 85 16.84 17.36 -23.18
N LYS A 86 15.83 18.14 -22.74
CA LYS A 86 15.62 19.52 -23.19
C LYS A 86 16.70 20.44 -22.61
N LEU A 87 17.04 20.25 -21.33
CA LEU A 87 18.05 21.02 -20.61
C LEU A 87 19.50 20.61 -20.96
N SER A 88 19.73 19.38 -21.42
CA SER A 88 21.05 18.95 -21.91
C SER A 88 21.36 19.44 -23.33
N ASN A 89 20.34 19.91 -24.07
CA ASN A 89 20.53 20.49 -25.39
C ASN A 89 21.13 21.91 -25.26
N THR A 90 22.41 22.03 -25.60
CA THR A 90 23.16 23.29 -25.54
C THR A 90 22.55 24.38 -26.42
N GLU A 91 21.88 24.03 -27.53
CA GLU A 91 21.20 25.00 -28.39
C GLU A 91 19.97 25.60 -27.69
N PHE A 92 19.23 24.79 -26.94
CA PHE A 92 18.08 25.26 -26.16
C PHE A 92 18.54 26.17 -25.02
N VAL A 93 19.55 25.76 -24.25
CA VAL A 93 20.07 26.55 -23.12
C VAL A 93 20.66 27.89 -23.59
N ARG A 94 21.28 27.92 -24.78
CA ARG A 94 21.93 29.12 -25.31
C ARG A 94 20.94 30.12 -25.94
N HIS A 95 19.86 29.64 -26.55
CA HIS A 95 18.91 30.49 -27.28
C HIS A 95 17.61 30.77 -26.53
N ALA A 96 17.25 29.98 -25.53
CA ALA A 96 16.05 30.21 -24.73
C ALA A 96 16.26 31.36 -23.72
N PRO A 97 15.23 32.19 -23.49
CA PRO A 97 15.23 33.16 -22.39
C PRO A 97 15.56 32.52 -21.05
N LYS A 98 16.38 33.20 -20.23
CA LYS A 98 16.80 32.70 -18.91
C LYS A 98 15.63 32.28 -18.03
N GLU A 99 14.54 33.07 -18.01
CA GLU A 99 13.34 32.76 -17.24
C GLU A 99 12.71 31.41 -17.62
N ILE A 100 12.76 31.04 -18.90
CA ILE A 100 12.24 29.75 -19.39
C ILE A 100 13.18 28.61 -18.99
N VAL A 101 14.49 28.81 -19.08
CA VAL A 101 15.49 27.80 -18.66
C VAL A 101 15.39 27.55 -17.16
N GLU A 102 15.32 28.61 -16.35
CA GLU A 102 15.17 28.53 -14.90
C GLU A 102 13.85 27.86 -14.49
N ALA A 103 12.74 28.19 -15.16
CA ALA A 103 11.45 27.55 -14.92
C ALA A 103 11.50 26.04 -15.21
N GLU A 104 12.16 25.62 -16.28
CA GLU A 104 12.28 24.20 -16.63
C GLU A 104 13.25 23.44 -15.70
N ILE A 105 14.32 24.07 -15.22
CA ILE A 105 15.21 23.51 -14.19
C ILE A 105 14.42 23.29 -12.90
N LYS A 106 13.69 24.31 -12.42
CA LYS A 106 12.88 24.20 -11.21
C LYS A 106 11.83 23.09 -11.33
N LYS A 107 11.13 23.04 -12.46
CA LYS A 107 10.14 22.01 -12.75
C LYS A 107 10.75 20.60 -12.77
N GLN A 108 11.97 20.46 -13.26
CA GLN A 108 12.71 19.20 -13.21
C GLN A 108 13.04 18.80 -11.76
N GLU A 109 13.53 19.73 -10.95
CA GLU A 109 13.83 19.47 -9.53
C GLU A 109 12.58 19.04 -8.76
N ASP A 110 11.44 19.70 -9.00
CA ASP A 110 10.15 19.35 -8.40
C ASP A 110 9.75 17.91 -8.76
N TYR A 111 9.85 17.52 -10.04
CA TYR A 111 9.55 16.14 -10.46
C TYR A 111 10.52 15.11 -9.88
N LYS A 112 11.81 15.42 -9.80
CA LYS A 112 12.81 14.54 -9.18
C LYS A 112 12.54 14.35 -7.68
N SER A 113 12.16 15.43 -6.99
CA SER A 113 11.79 15.42 -5.56
C SER A 113 10.52 14.61 -5.30
N GLU A 114 9.47 14.83 -6.10
CA GLU A 114 8.22 14.08 -5.99
C GLU A 114 8.42 12.59 -6.27
N LEU A 115 9.19 12.26 -7.31
CA LEU A 115 9.52 10.88 -7.66
C LEU A 115 10.32 10.18 -6.55
N LYS A 116 11.23 10.88 -5.86
CA LYS A 116 11.95 10.33 -4.70
C LYS A 116 10.99 9.97 -3.56
N LYS A 117 10.07 10.87 -3.20
CA LYS A 117 9.07 10.63 -2.15
C LYS A 117 8.17 9.44 -2.49
N ILE A 118 7.72 9.33 -3.73
CA ILE A 118 6.89 8.21 -4.18
C ILE A 118 7.66 6.88 -4.13
N LYS A 119 8.94 6.87 -4.52
CA LYS A 119 9.77 5.66 -4.39
C LYS A 119 9.96 5.23 -2.95
N GLU A 120 10.15 6.18 -2.03
CA GLU A 120 10.22 5.90 -0.60
C GLU A 120 8.89 5.32 -0.09
N GLN A 121 7.75 5.90 -0.45
CA GLN A 121 6.43 5.37 -0.11
C GLN A 121 6.22 3.94 -0.63
N ILE A 122 6.58 3.66 -1.89
CA ILE A 122 6.51 2.29 -2.45
C ILE A 122 7.39 1.31 -1.66
N LYS A 123 8.57 1.75 -1.19
CA LYS A 123 9.47 0.92 -0.39
C LYS A 123 8.89 0.59 0.99
N HIS A 124 8.13 1.50 1.59
CA HIS A 124 7.43 1.25 2.86
C HIS A 124 6.20 0.34 2.71
N LEU A 125 5.68 0.18 1.49
CA LEU A 125 4.51 -0.65 1.17
C LEU A 125 4.88 -2.07 0.69
N LYS A 126 6.16 -2.37 0.47
CA LYS A 126 6.67 -3.70 0.11
C LYS A 126 7.21 -4.44 1.33
#